data_AF-A0AAW2Z280-F1
#
_entry.id   AF-A0AAW2Z280-F1
#
_cell.length_a   1.000
_cell.length_b   1.000
_cell.length_c   1.000
_cell.angle_alpha   90.00
_cell.angle_beta   90.00
_cell.angle_gamma   90.00
#
_symmetry.space_group_name_H-M   'P 1'
#
loop_
_entity.id
_entity.type
_entity.pdbx_description
1 polymer ?
#
loop_
_entity_poly.entity_id
_entity_poly.type
_entity_poly.pdbx_seq_one_letter_code
_entity_poly.pdbx_strand_id
1 'polypeptide(L)'
;MSVTTSKALLLEKLNEIGADAKRLKKTIVVMELPFVADESDMKKYFSKCKGSVRSIDIYRSGALIFSSAIIEFSSSKGAQQAQELAMNDNKLTGEFDIVVMNATDFLSNKKPQRKKSMKQINTGNVTNRDNTAETSDLDTAGEKKCRLQ
;
A
#
# COMPACT_ATOMS: atom_id res chain seq x y z
N MET A 1 -3.36 -8.40 -33.93
CA MET A 1 -4.06 -7.49 -33.00
C MET A 1 -3.08 -7.16 -31.88
N SER A 2 -2.73 -5.89 -31.68
CA SER A 2 -1.87 -5.47 -30.57
C SER A 2 -2.64 -5.68 -29.27
N VAL A 3 -2.15 -6.54 -28.37
CA VAL A 3 -2.68 -6.64 -27.02
C VAL A 3 -2.23 -5.39 -26.26
N THR A 4 -3.07 -4.36 -26.28
CA THR A 4 -2.79 -3.13 -25.55
C THR A 4 -2.89 -3.42 -24.06
N THR A 5 -1.73 -3.54 -23.41
CA THR A 5 -1.68 -3.75 -21.96
C THR A 5 -2.25 -2.54 -21.23
N SER A 6 -2.79 -2.74 -20.03
CA SER A 6 -3.27 -1.65 -19.17
C SER A 6 -2.19 -0.58 -18.94
N LYS A 7 -0.91 -0.98 -18.87
CA LYS A 7 0.23 -0.05 -18.79
C LYS A 7 0.34 0.86 -20.01
N ALA A 8 0.17 0.36 -21.23
CA ALA A 8 0.26 1.16 -22.44
C ALA A 8 -0.86 2.21 -22.51
N LEU A 9 -2.08 1.84 -22.15
CA LEU A 9 -3.23 2.76 -22.07
C LEU A 9 -2.97 3.89 -21.06
N LEU A 10 -2.45 3.54 -19.88
CA LEU A 10 -2.11 4.54 -18.86
C LEU A 10 -1.01 5.49 -19.35
N LEU A 11 0.03 4.98 -20.03
CA LEU A 11 1.09 5.83 -20.57
C LEU A 11 0.56 6.83 -21.61
N GLU A 12 -0.30 6.38 -22.51
CA GLU A 12 -0.94 7.25 -23.52
C GLU A 12 -1.73 8.38 -22.83
N LYS A 13 -2.57 8.04 -21.87
CA LYS A 13 -3.40 9.00 -21.12
C LYS A 13 -2.57 9.96 -20.26
N LEU A 14 -1.50 9.46 -19.65
CA LEU A 14 -0.59 10.31 -18.88
C LEU A 14 0.25 11.23 -19.77
N ASN A 15 0.56 10.83 -21.00
CA ASN A 15 1.24 11.71 -21.96
C ASN A 15 0.31 12.86 -22.42
N GLU A 16 -0.99 12.60 -22.60
CA GLU A 16 -1.99 13.66 -22.86
C GLU A 16 -2.04 14.67 -21.70
N ILE A 17 -2.00 14.19 -20.45
CA ILE A 17 -1.98 15.03 -19.24
C ILE A 17 -0.63 15.72 -19.05
N GLY A 18 0.46 15.04 -19.46
CA GLY A 18 1.85 15.43 -19.24
C GLY A 18 2.28 16.73 -19.92
N ALA A 19 1.47 17.26 -20.84
CA ALA A 19 1.62 18.61 -21.36
C ALA A 19 1.58 19.69 -20.25
N ASP A 20 0.89 19.43 -19.14
CA ASP A 20 0.87 20.31 -17.96
C ASP A 20 1.60 19.69 -16.76
N ALA A 21 2.85 20.13 -16.57
CA ALA A 21 3.69 19.69 -15.45
C ALA A 21 3.07 19.98 -14.06
N LYS A 22 2.23 21.01 -13.92
CA LYS A 22 1.54 21.29 -12.65
C LYS A 22 0.44 20.28 -12.40
N ARG A 23 -0.27 19.88 -13.45
CA ARG A 23 -1.33 18.85 -13.38
C ARG A 23 -0.74 17.49 -13.05
N LEU A 24 0.37 17.13 -13.70
CA LEU A 24 1.07 15.87 -13.48
C LEU A 24 1.50 15.65 -12.01
N LYS A 25 1.91 16.72 -11.31
CA LYS A 25 2.26 16.68 -9.87
C LYS A 25 1.05 16.49 -8.94
N LYS A 26 -0.16 16.67 -9.44
CA LYS A 26 -1.43 16.48 -8.71
C LYS A 26 -2.12 15.18 -9.08
N THR A 27 -1.54 14.42 -10.01
CA THR A 27 -2.12 13.20 -10.54
C THR A 27 -1.41 11.97 -9.99
N ILE A 28 -2.21 10.99 -9.56
CA ILE A 28 -1.74 9.66 -9.18
C ILE A 28 -2.28 8.62 -10.16
N VAL A 29 -1.59 7.49 -10.17
CA VAL A 29 -1.97 6.28 -10.89
C VAL A 29 -2.24 5.20 -9.85
N VAL A 30 -3.42 4.60 -9.92
CA VAL A 30 -3.82 3.45 -9.12
C VAL A 30 -3.75 2.21 -9.99
N MET A 31 -2.97 1.23 -9.56
CA MET A 31 -2.83 -0.08 -10.18
C MET A 31 -3.41 -1.16 -9.28
N GLU A 32 -3.73 -2.31 -9.87
CA GLU A 32 -4.34 -3.46 -9.18
C GLU A 32 -5.69 -3.11 -8.53
N LEU A 33 -6.45 -2.20 -9.16
CA LEU A 33 -7.80 -1.88 -8.70
C LEU A 33 -8.72 -3.08 -8.92
N PRO A 34 -9.46 -3.56 -7.91
CA PRO A 34 -10.39 -4.66 -8.11
C PRO A 34 -11.50 -4.25 -9.10
N PHE A 35 -11.93 -5.19 -9.95
CA PHE A 35 -12.92 -4.91 -11.01
C PHE A 35 -14.24 -4.33 -10.47
N VAL A 36 -14.62 -4.72 -9.25
CA VAL A 36 -15.84 -4.29 -8.57
C VAL A 36 -15.77 -2.86 -8.02
N ALA A 37 -14.57 -2.29 -7.86
CA ALA A 37 -14.44 -0.94 -7.33
C ALA A 37 -14.92 0.09 -8.34
N ASP A 38 -15.67 1.07 -7.82
CA ASP A 38 -16.22 2.17 -8.57
C ASP A 38 -15.60 3.52 -8.18
N GLU A 39 -16.10 4.58 -8.81
CA GLU A 39 -15.66 5.94 -8.50
C GLU A 39 -16.01 6.36 -7.06
N SER A 40 -17.13 5.87 -6.54
CA SER A 40 -17.62 6.18 -5.19
C SER A 40 -16.67 5.64 -4.12
N ASP A 41 -16.21 4.40 -4.28
CA ASP A 41 -15.24 3.76 -3.40
C ASP A 41 -13.90 4.50 -3.41
N MET A 42 -13.43 4.91 -4.60
CA MET A 42 -12.23 5.74 -4.75
C MET A 42 -12.38 7.09 -4.05
N LYS A 43 -13.50 7.79 -4.27
CA LYS A 43 -13.77 9.07 -3.59
C LYS A 43 -13.81 8.91 -2.07
N LYS A 44 -14.46 7.85 -1.58
CA LYS A 44 -14.55 7.56 -0.15
C LYS A 44 -13.18 7.24 0.44
N TYR A 45 -12.39 6.41 -0.23
CA TYR A 45 -11.05 6.04 0.23
C TYR A 45 -10.11 7.27 0.26
N PHE A 46 -10.08 8.07 -0.80
CA PHE A 46 -9.22 9.26 -0.90
C PHE A 46 -9.80 10.52 -0.23
N SER A 47 -10.99 10.46 0.36
CA SER A 47 -11.56 11.57 1.14
C SER A 47 -10.71 11.95 2.36
N LYS A 48 -9.86 11.03 2.82
CA LYS A 48 -8.90 11.23 3.92
C LYS A 48 -7.73 12.13 3.52
N CYS A 49 -7.49 12.35 2.23
CA CYS A 49 -6.38 13.13 1.71
C CYS A 49 -6.70 14.63 1.66
N LYS A 50 -5.68 15.48 1.78
CA LYS A 50 -5.84 16.94 1.67
C LYS A 50 -6.08 17.36 0.24
N GLY A 51 -7.22 18.03 0.03
CA GLY A 51 -7.65 18.50 -1.27
C GLY A 51 -8.65 17.51 -1.88
N SER A 52 -9.71 18.06 -2.48
CA SER A 52 -10.72 17.25 -3.14
C SER A 52 -10.16 16.53 -4.35
N VAL A 53 -10.68 15.33 -4.60
CA VAL A 53 -10.52 14.63 -5.87
C VAL A 53 -11.27 15.42 -6.95
N ARG A 54 -10.56 15.79 -8.02
CA ARG A 54 -11.08 16.58 -9.14
C ARG A 54 -11.66 15.68 -10.22
N SER A 55 -10.97 14.61 -10.58
CA SER A 55 -11.42 13.63 -11.56
C SER A 55 -10.85 12.24 -11.25
N ILE A 56 -11.59 11.22 -11.66
CA ILE A 56 -11.22 9.81 -11.56
C ILE A 56 -11.57 9.18 -12.91
N ASP A 57 -10.56 8.63 -13.58
CA ASP A 57 -10.73 7.91 -14.83
C ASP A 57 -10.35 6.45 -14.59
N ILE A 58 -11.34 5.54 -14.61
CA ILE A 58 -11.13 4.10 -14.40
C ILE A 58 -11.03 3.39 -15.76
N TYR A 59 -9.91 2.70 -15.96
CA TYR A 59 -9.61 1.91 -17.14
C TYR A 59 -9.77 0.43 -16.80
N ARG A 60 -10.84 -0.17 -17.32
CA ARG A 60 -11.12 -1.60 -17.20
C ARG A 60 -10.59 -2.32 -18.43
N SER A 61 -9.74 -3.33 -18.24
CA SER A 61 -9.34 -4.22 -19.32
C SER A 61 -10.23 -5.46 -19.27
N GLY A 62 -10.99 -5.72 -20.33
CA GLY A 62 -11.97 -6.82 -20.36
C GLY A 62 -11.35 -8.23 -20.21
N ALA A 63 -10.03 -8.35 -20.29
CA ALA A 63 -9.31 -9.62 -20.12
C ALA A 63 -8.66 -9.78 -18.73
N LEU A 64 -8.63 -8.74 -17.90
CA LEU A 64 -7.94 -8.75 -16.60
C LEU A 64 -8.94 -8.62 -15.45
N ILE A 65 -8.66 -9.34 -14.37
CA ILE A 65 -9.40 -9.25 -13.10
C ILE A 65 -9.16 -7.87 -12.44
N PHE A 66 -8.08 -7.19 -12.82
CA PHE A 66 -7.69 -5.90 -12.27
C PHE A 66 -7.85 -4.78 -13.28
N SER A 67 -8.35 -3.67 -12.77
CA SER A 67 -8.46 -2.39 -13.45
C SER A 67 -7.32 -1.46 -13.01
N SER A 68 -7.24 -0.29 -13.64
CA SER A 68 -6.35 0.77 -13.23
C SER A 68 -7.09 2.09 -13.27
N ALA A 69 -6.66 3.08 -12.50
CA ALA A 69 -7.28 4.39 -12.50
C ALA A 69 -6.25 5.51 -12.51
N ILE A 70 -6.61 6.63 -13.13
CA ILE A 70 -5.89 7.90 -13.04
C ILE A 70 -6.75 8.83 -12.19
N ILE A 71 -6.16 9.42 -11.15
CA ILE A 71 -6.89 10.29 -10.23
C ILE A 71 -6.16 11.62 -10.16
N GLU A 72 -6.89 12.71 -10.43
CA GLU A 72 -6.38 14.07 -10.30
C GLU A 72 -6.91 14.71 -9.02
N PHE A 73 -6.01 15.24 -8.20
CA PHE A 73 -6.36 16.05 -7.04
C PHE A 73 -6.36 17.54 -7.37
N SER A 74 -7.14 18.31 -6.62
CA SER A 74 -7.06 19.78 -6.64
C SER A 74 -5.68 20.31 -6.20
N SER A 75 -5.00 19.58 -5.31
CA SER A 75 -3.73 19.95 -4.68
C SER A 75 -2.67 18.85 -4.84
N SER A 76 -1.41 19.24 -5.04
CA SER A 76 -0.29 18.29 -5.12
C SER A 76 -0.02 17.60 -3.78
N LYS A 77 -0.35 18.26 -2.67
CA LYS A 77 -0.29 17.63 -1.33
C LYS A 77 -1.28 16.46 -1.23
N GLY A 78 -2.39 16.51 -1.94
CA GLY A 78 -3.37 15.41 -1.99
C GLY A 78 -2.80 14.17 -2.66
N ALA A 79 -2.13 14.34 -3.80
CA ALA A 79 -1.44 13.26 -4.50
C ALA A 79 -0.37 12.59 -3.63
N GLN A 80 0.46 13.38 -2.95
CA GLN A 80 1.48 12.86 -2.04
C GLN A 80 0.87 12.10 -0.86
N GLN A 81 -0.17 12.66 -0.22
CA GLN A 81 -0.85 11.99 0.88
C GLN A 81 -1.60 10.74 0.45
N ALA A 82 -2.12 10.68 -0.77
CA ALA A 82 -2.74 9.48 -1.32
C ALA A 82 -1.72 8.35 -1.46
N GLN A 83 -0.49 8.67 -1.87
CA GLN A 83 0.61 7.71 -1.90
C GLN A 83 0.99 7.24 -0.49
N GLU A 84 1.13 8.15 0.47
CA GLU A 84 1.43 7.82 1.87
C GLU A 84 0.30 6.97 2.51
N LEU A 85 -0.95 7.30 2.22
CA LEU A 85 -2.12 6.54 2.67
C LEU A 85 -2.07 5.12 2.13
N ALA A 86 -1.83 4.94 0.83
CA ALA A 86 -1.70 3.62 0.23
C ALA A 86 -0.48 2.84 0.73
N MET A 87 0.58 3.51 1.20
CA MET A 87 1.71 2.83 1.84
C MET A 87 1.41 2.34 3.26
N ASN A 88 0.49 2.99 3.97
CA ASN A 88 0.18 2.69 5.37
C ASN A 88 -1.07 1.81 5.52
N ASP A 89 -2.07 2.03 4.66
CA ASP A 89 -3.35 1.32 4.62
C ASP A 89 -3.71 1.07 3.15
N ASN A 90 -3.06 0.07 2.55
CA ASN A 90 -3.22 -0.27 1.14
C ASN A 90 -4.55 -0.94 0.81
N LYS A 91 -5.45 -1.11 1.79
CA LYS A 91 -6.71 -1.83 1.62
C LYS A 91 -7.82 -0.90 1.17
N LEU A 92 -8.19 -1.01 -0.10
CA LEU A 92 -9.44 -0.47 -0.58
C LEU A 92 -10.60 -1.29 -0.03
N THR A 93 -11.61 -0.60 0.52
CA THR A 93 -12.82 -1.18 1.14
C THR A 93 -12.56 -2.26 2.22
N GLY A 94 -11.33 -2.36 2.74
CA GLY A 94 -10.92 -3.32 3.76
C GLY A 94 -10.54 -4.71 3.22
N GLU A 95 -10.75 -4.99 1.94
CA GLU A 95 -10.62 -6.33 1.36
C GLU A 95 -9.52 -6.43 0.32
N PHE A 96 -9.32 -5.39 -0.50
CA PHE A 96 -8.45 -5.46 -1.68
C PHE A 96 -7.24 -4.54 -1.55
N ASP A 97 -6.06 -5.10 -1.76
CA ASP A 97 -4.82 -4.32 -1.80
C ASP A 97 -4.75 -3.51 -3.11
N ILE A 98 -4.47 -2.21 -3.00
CA ILE A 98 -4.22 -1.33 -4.14
C ILE A 98 -2.79 -0.80 -4.14
N VAL A 99 -2.32 -0.41 -5.33
CA VAL A 99 -0.99 0.17 -5.50
C VAL A 99 -1.11 1.57 -6.07
N VAL A 100 -0.61 2.56 -5.34
CA VAL A 100 -0.65 3.96 -5.76
C VAL A 100 0.75 4.47 -6.08
N MET A 101 0.87 5.20 -7.18
CA MET A 101 2.11 5.84 -7.61
C MET A 101 1.82 7.25 -8.16
N ASN A 102 2.77 8.18 -8.02
CA ASN A 102 2.67 9.46 -8.72
C ASN A 102 2.79 9.27 -10.24
N ALA A 103 2.07 10.09 -11.01
CA ALA A 103 2.15 10.06 -12.47
C ALA A 103 3.57 10.29 -13.00
N THR A 104 4.34 11.18 -12.37
CA THR A 104 5.75 11.44 -12.72
C THR A 104 6.64 10.20 -12.54
N ASP A 105 6.41 9.44 -11.47
CA ASP A 105 7.19 8.23 -11.17
C ASP A 105 6.81 7.09 -12.11
N PHE A 106 5.52 7.02 -12.50
CA PHE A 106 5.03 6.05 -13.47
C PHE A 106 5.63 6.29 -14.86
N LEU A 107 5.65 7.54 -15.33
CA LEU A 107 6.26 7.93 -16.60
C LEU A 107 7.77 7.65 -16.63
N SER A 108 8.46 7.83 -15.49
CA SER A 108 9.88 7.50 -15.37
C SER A 108 10.16 6.01 -15.13
N ASN A 109 9.15 5.14 -15.25
CA ASN A 109 9.24 3.69 -15.06
C ASN A 109 9.85 3.28 -13.71
N LYS A 110 9.64 4.09 -12.65
CA LYS A 110 10.09 3.70 -11.31
C LYS A 110 9.27 2.51 -10.81
N LYS A 111 9.92 1.64 -10.04
CA LYS A 111 9.25 0.48 -9.43
C LYS A 111 8.28 0.96 -8.35
N PRO A 112 7.03 0.46 -8.32
CA PRO A 112 6.10 0.76 -7.24
C PRO A 112 6.63 0.28 -5.90
N GLN A 113 6.61 1.15 -4.90
CA GLN A 113 6.97 0.80 -3.54
C GLN A 113 5.75 0.18 -2.85
N ARG A 114 5.82 -1.12 -2.57
CA ARG A 114 4.89 -1.81 -1.67
C ARG A 114 5.59 -2.02 -0.34
N LYS A 115 4.99 -1.59 0.78
CA LYS A 115 5.40 -2.14 2.08
C LYS A 115 4.98 -3.61 2.07
N LYS A 116 5.94 -4.52 2.06
CA LYS A 116 5.64 -5.93 2.34
C LYS A 116 5.10 -5.96 3.76
N SER A 117 3.82 -6.28 3.94
CA SER A 117 3.34 -6.73 5.24
C SER A 117 4.19 -7.94 5.61
N MET A 118 5.02 -7.78 6.64
CA MET A 118 5.90 -8.83 7.13
C MET A 118 4.98 -9.90 7.71
N LYS A 119 4.60 -10.90 6.90
CA LYS A 119 3.98 -12.12 7.42
C LYS A 119 5.00 -12.72 8.38
N GLN A 120 4.77 -12.58 9.69
CA GLN A 120 5.43 -13.41 10.68
C GLN A 120 5.00 -14.85 10.38
N ILE A 121 5.85 -15.57 9.66
CA ILE A 121 5.73 -17.01 9.54
C ILE A 121 6.19 -17.52 10.91
N ASN A 122 5.24 -17.85 11.79
CA ASN A 122 5.52 -18.66 12.96
C ASN A 122 5.90 -20.07 12.47
N THR A 123 7.15 -20.23 12.04
CA THR A 123 7.78 -21.56 11.96
C THR A 123 7.86 -22.08 13.38
N GLY A 124 6.91 -22.96 13.71
CA GLY A 124 6.88 -23.69 14.97
C GLY A 124 8.22 -24.38 15.19
N ASN A 125 8.90 -24.01 16.27
CA ASN A 125 9.97 -24.81 16.84
C ASN A 125 9.32 -26.11 17.37
N VAL A 126 9.33 -27.15 16.55
CA VAL A 126 9.17 -28.53 17.03
C VAL A 126 10.51 -28.91 17.66
N THR A 127 10.68 -28.58 18.94
CA THR A 127 11.76 -29.13 19.75
C THR A 127 11.30 -30.46 20.32
N ASN A 128 11.87 -31.55 19.80
CA ASN A 128 11.80 -32.90 20.36
C ASN A 128 12.14 -32.85 21.86
N ARG A 129 11.28 -33.46 22.68
CA ARG A 129 11.55 -33.73 24.10
C ARG A 129 12.27 -35.06 24.19
N ASP A 130 13.59 -35.02 24.38
CA ASP A 130 14.31 -36.12 25.00
C ASP A 130 14.33 -35.88 26.52
N ASN A 131 13.70 -36.82 27.23
CA ASN A 131 13.71 -36.92 28.68
C ASN A 131 15.06 -37.48 29.13
N THR A 132 15.85 -36.74 29.92
CA THR A 132 16.75 -37.37 30.90
C THR A 132 17.19 -36.38 32.00
N ALA A 133 16.83 -36.77 33.23
CA ALA A 133 17.61 -36.70 34.47
C ALA A 133 17.98 -35.35 35.16
N GLU A 134 17.80 -35.42 36.48
CA GLU A 134 18.59 -34.80 37.55
C GLU A 134 18.32 -33.33 37.92
N THR A 135 17.52 -33.16 38.97
CA THR A 135 17.57 -31.98 39.86
C THR A 135 17.92 -32.44 41.27
N SER A 136 19.19 -32.23 41.64
CA SER A 136 19.68 -32.20 43.01
C SER A 136 19.68 -30.75 43.51
N ASP A 137 18.97 -30.53 44.62
CA ASP A 137 19.34 -29.76 45.80
C ASP A 137 19.83 -28.30 45.75
N LEU A 138 19.39 -27.60 46.81
CA LEU A 138 20.01 -26.50 47.55
C LEU A 138 19.60 -25.04 47.25
N ASP A 139 18.65 -24.63 48.09
CA ASP A 139 18.76 -23.59 49.12
C ASP A 139 18.74 -22.10 48.77
N THR A 140 17.90 -21.45 49.57
CA THR A 140 17.29 -20.14 49.40
C THR A 140 17.98 -19.10 50.30
N ALA A 141 18.32 -17.98 49.66
CA ALA A 141 18.35 -16.61 50.13
C ALA A 141 19.03 -16.30 51.49
N GLY A 142 20.25 -15.76 51.36
CA GLY A 142 20.89 -14.92 52.36
C GLY A 142 20.18 -13.58 52.57
N GLU A 143 20.20 -13.18 53.83
CA GLU A 143 19.52 -12.05 54.47
C GLU A 143 20.05 -10.64 54.14
N LYS A 144 19.15 -9.68 54.42
CA LYS A 144 19.36 -8.33 55.00
C LYS A 144 20.07 -7.28 54.12
N LYS A 145 19.40 -6.11 53.98
CA LYS A 145 19.55 -4.95 54.89
C LYS A 145 18.94 -3.70 54.23
N CYS A 146 17.68 -3.38 54.54
CA CYS A 146 17.12 -2.06 54.25
C CYS A 146 17.55 -1.06 55.33
N ARG A 147 17.89 0.12 54.85
CA ARG A 147 18.49 1.27 55.52
C ARG A 147 17.48 2.43 55.46
N LEU A 148 17.61 3.37 56.39
CA LEU A 148 16.96 4.69 56.48
C LEU A 148 15.51 4.67 57.01
N GLN A 149 15.10 5.48 57.99
CA GLN A 149 15.63 6.73 58.56
C GLN A 149 15.49 6.74 60.09
#